data_AF-A0A9P0KT01-F1
#
_entry.id   AF-A0A9P0KT01-F1
#
_cell.length_a   1.000
_cell.length_b   1.000
_cell.length_c   1.000
_cell.angle_alpha   90.00
_cell.angle_beta   90.00
_cell.angle_gamma   90.00
#
_symmetry.space_group_name_H-M   'P 1'
#
loop_
_entity.id
_entity.type
_entity.pdbx_description
1 polymer ?
#
loop_
_entity_poly.entity_id
_entity_poly.type
_entity_poly.pdbx_seq_one_letter_code
_entity_poly.pdbx_strand_id
1 'polypeptide(L)'
;MAGQTSGPGNIAVPTIEQISADRITELAEKYWAPHSKEKHLDFDPNVIEDIYMQDIRGSNFSIRRIMVLEFSQYLENYLWPNYKPGASYSHMLSIVIMVNEKFRERVQVWQKA
;
A
#
# COMPACT_ATOMS: atom_id res chain seq x y z
N MET A 1 5.23 20.92 -36.75
CA MET A 1 5.48 19.45 -36.71
C MET A 1 4.98 18.94 -35.37
N ALA A 2 4.24 17.83 -35.40
CA ALA A 2 3.33 17.38 -34.35
C ALA A 2 4.03 16.99 -33.03
N GLY A 3 3.35 17.26 -31.91
CA GLY A 3 3.73 16.82 -30.57
C GLY A 3 3.63 15.31 -30.41
N GLN A 4 4.65 14.71 -29.80
CA GLN A 4 4.61 13.31 -29.38
C GLN A 4 3.86 13.22 -28.06
N THR A 5 2.63 12.73 -28.11
CA THR A 5 1.90 12.25 -26.94
C THR A 5 2.39 10.83 -26.63
N SER A 6 3.20 10.67 -25.59
CA SER A 6 3.54 9.36 -25.03
C SER A 6 2.28 8.73 -24.42
N GLY A 7 1.81 7.62 -25.00
CA GLY A 7 0.66 6.86 -24.51
C GLY A 7 0.94 6.16 -23.17
N PRO A 8 -0.11 5.67 -22.48
CA PRO A 8 0.03 5.01 -21.19
C PRO A 8 0.80 3.70 -21.38
N GLY A 9 2.00 3.62 -20.77
CA GLY A 9 2.79 2.41 -20.74
C GLY A 9 2.01 1.27 -20.11
N ASN A 10 2.06 0.10 -20.75
CA ASN A 10 1.41 -1.12 -20.28
C ASN A 10 1.94 -1.47 -18.88
N ILE A 11 1.14 -1.22 -17.84
CA ILE A 11 1.52 -1.48 -16.44
C ILE A 11 1.51 -3.00 -16.24
N ALA A 12 2.67 -3.62 -16.29
CA ALA A 12 2.80 -5.05 -16.06
C ALA A 12 2.47 -5.36 -14.58
N VAL A 13 1.42 -6.16 -14.36
CA VAL A 13 1.06 -6.68 -13.03
C VAL A 13 2.22 -7.58 -12.56
N PRO A 14 2.76 -7.38 -11.34
CA PRO A 14 3.85 -8.19 -10.83
C PRO A 14 3.44 -9.67 -10.67
N THR A 15 4.36 -10.59 -10.94
CA THR A 15 4.14 -12.04 -10.75
C THR A 15 4.13 -12.40 -9.26
N ILE A 16 3.45 -13.50 -8.90
CA ILE A 16 3.33 -13.97 -7.51
C ILE A 16 4.71 -14.13 -6.85
N GLU A 17 5.68 -14.70 -7.57
CA GLU A 17 7.06 -14.90 -7.09
C GLU A 17 7.77 -13.57 -6.78
N GLN A 18 7.50 -12.53 -7.57
CA GLN A 18 8.06 -11.21 -7.33
C GLN A 18 7.39 -10.47 -6.17
N ILE A 19 6.15 -10.81 -5.86
CA ILE A 19 5.42 -10.29 -4.70
C ILE A 19 5.88 -11.01 -3.43
N SER A 20 6.08 -12.33 -3.48
CA SER A 20 6.47 -13.11 -2.28
C SER A 20 7.88 -12.81 -1.78
N ALA A 21 8.79 -12.38 -2.65
CA ALA A 21 10.14 -11.93 -2.27
C ALA A 21 10.21 -10.43 -1.89
N ASP A 22 9.07 -9.75 -1.85
CA ASP A 22 9.02 -8.31 -1.62
C ASP A 22 9.03 -7.98 -0.11
N ARG A 23 9.85 -6.98 0.28
CA ARG A 23 9.92 -6.45 1.66
C ARG A 23 8.53 -6.09 2.22
N ILE A 24 7.63 -5.53 1.41
CA ILE A 24 6.28 -5.17 1.85
C ILE A 24 5.49 -6.42 2.22
N THR A 25 5.66 -7.52 1.48
CA THR A 25 5.01 -8.79 1.79
C THR A 25 5.52 -9.37 3.10
N GLU A 26 6.83 -9.31 3.35
CA GLU A 26 7.39 -9.72 4.65
C GLU A 26 6.86 -8.87 5.81
N LEU A 27 6.74 -7.55 5.63
CA LEU A 27 6.14 -6.67 6.63
C LEU A 27 4.66 -6.98 6.82
N ALA A 28 3.93 -7.22 5.73
CA ALA A 28 2.52 -7.58 5.79
C ALA A 28 2.32 -8.87 6.60
N GLU A 29 3.08 -9.93 6.31
CA GLU A 29 3.01 -11.18 7.05
C GLU A 29 3.25 -10.99 8.56
N LYS A 30 4.15 -10.08 8.94
CA LYS A 30 4.47 -9.79 10.35
C LYS A 30 3.40 -8.98 11.07
N TYR A 31 2.62 -8.15 10.38
CA TYR A 31 1.84 -7.11 11.04
C TYR A 31 0.36 -7.03 10.66
N TRP A 32 -0.05 -7.38 9.44
CA TRP A 32 -1.45 -7.13 9.01
C TRP A 32 -2.03 -8.10 7.96
N ALA A 33 -1.23 -8.95 7.33
CA ALA A 33 -1.72 -9.83 6.28
C ALA A 33 -2.78 -10.81 6.82
N PRO A 34 -3.92 -10.99 6.14
CA PRO A 34 -5.04 -11.77 6.67
C PRO A 34 -4.69 -13.22 7.01
N HIS A 35 -3.81 -13.84 6.22
CA HIS A 35 -3.45 -15.25 6.33
C HIS A 35 -2.44 -15.53 7.44
N SER A 36 -1.83 -14.49 8.04
CA SER A 36 -0.83 -14.63 9.11
C SER A 36 -1.30 -14.08 10.46
N LYS A 37 -2.61 -13.83 10.62
CA LYS A 37 -3.22 -13.13 11.76
C LYS A 37 -2.82 -13.67 13.14
N GLU A 38 -2.63 -14.96 13.29
CA GLU A 38 -2.26 -15.60 14.56
C GLU A 38 -0.83 -15.27 15.02
N LYS A 39 0.02 -14.77 14.11
CA LYS A 39 1.44 -14.49 14.35
C LYS A 39 1.79 -13.00 14.24
N HIS A 40 0.78 -12.14 14.15
CA HIS A 40 1.00 -10.70 14.03
C HIS A 40 1.68 -10.15 15.28
N LEU A 41 2.67 -9.29 15.05
CA LEU A 41 3.22 -8.44 16.08
C LEU A 41 2.24 -7.32 16.41
N ASP A 42 2.44 -6.70 17.58
CA ASP A 42 1.68 -5.51 17.97
C ASP A 42 1.87 -4.37 16.96
N PHE A 43 0.89 -3.47 16.91
CA PHE A 43 0.96 -2.27 16.06
C PHE A 43 2.20 -1.43 16.38
N ASP A 44 2.96 -1.08 15.34
CA ASP A 44 4.12 -0.21 15.43
C ASP A 44 4.00 0.94 14.41
N PRO A 45 3.82 2.20 14.85
CA PRO A 45 3.69 3.32 13.93
C PRO A 45 4.95 3.56 13.08
N ASN A 46 6.13 3.07 13.51
CA ASN A 46 7.36 3.22 12.73
C ASN A 46 7.33 2.39 11.44
N VAL A 47 6.55 1.32 11.39
CA VAL A 47 6.36 0.53 10.16
C VAL A 47 5.70 1.39 9.08
N ILE A 48 4.75 2.24 9.46
CA ILE A 48 4.09 3.17 8.52
C ILE A 48 5.06 4.24 8.03
N GLU A 49 5.86 4.82 8.94
CA GLU A 49 6.91 5.78 8.58
C GLU A 49 7.90 5.19 7.58
N ASP A 50 8.35 3.98 7.87
CA ASP A 50 9.34 3.28 7.08
C ASP A 50 8.82 2.94 5.67
N ILE A 51 7.61 2.36 5.57
CA ILE A 51 6.94 2.09 4.29
C ILE A 51 6.74 3.38 3.49
N TYR A 52 6.29 4.45 4.15
CA TYR A 52 6.09 5.72 3.46
C TYR A 52 7.40 6.29 2.93
N MET A 53 8.48 6.30 3.73
CA MET A 53 9.75 6.89 3.33
C MET A 53 10.50 6.04 2.30
N GLN A 54 10.53 4.72 2.46
CA GLN A 54 11.30 3.82 1.60
C GLN A 54 10.51 3.38 0.37
N ASP A 55 9.25 2.97 0.55
CA ASP A 55 8.52 2.22 -0.48
C ASP A 55 7.53 3.07 -1.26
N ILE A 56 6.96 4.10 -0.65
CA ILE A 56 6.07 5.03 -1.33
C ILE A 56 6.89 6.21 -1.89
N ARG A 57 7.49 7.01 -1.01
CA ARG A 57 8.24 8.22 -1.39
C ARG A 57 9.58 7.85 -2.01
N GLY A 58 10.33 6.92 -1.42
CA GLY A 58 11.64 6.49 -1.91
C GLY A 58 11.60 5.83 -3.28
N SER A 59 10.48 5.19 -3.64
CA SER A 59 10.24 4.64 -4.99
C SER A 59 9.65 5.65 -5.98
N ASN A 60 9.49 6.92 -5.58
CA ASN A 60 8.80 7.97 -6.33
C ASN A 60 7.36 7.57 -6.73
N PHE A 61 6.58 7.11 -5.75
CA PHE A 61 5.18 6.71 -5.90
C PHE A 61 4.98 5.62 -6.97
N SER A 62 5.87 4.62 -6.97
CA SER A 62 5.79 3.51 -7.91
C SER A 62 4.46 2.78 -7.79
N ILE A 63 3.72 2.74 -8.90
CA ILE A 63 2.43 2.04 -9.01
C ILE A 63 2.57 0.59 -8.54
N ARG A 64 3.68 -0.07 -8.86
CA ARG A 64 3.94 -1.44 -8.45
C ARG A 64 3.99 -1.60 -6.93
N ARG A 65 4.66 -0.69 -6.20
CA ARG A 65 4.73 -0.75 -4.72
C ARG A 65 3.35 -0.52 -4.11
N ILE A 66 2.60 0.44 -4.66
CA ILE A 66 1.24 0.76 -4.24
C ILE A 66 0.30 -0.44 -4.46
N MET A 67 0.39 -1.12 -5.60
CA MET A 67 -0.38 -2.35 -5.86
C MET A 67 -0.06 -3.47 -4.86
N VAL A 68 1.20 -3.65 -4.46
CA VAL A 68 1.57 -4.67 -3.46
C VAL A 68 0.98 -4.32 -2.08
N LEU A 69 1.00 -3.04 -1.69
CA LEU A 69 0.36 -2.58 -0.45
C LEU A 69 -1.15 -2.83 -0.47
N GLU A 70 -1.81 -2.52 -1.58
CA GLU A 70 -3.25 -2.75 -1.75
C GLU A 70 -3.57 -4.25 -1.64
N PHE A 71 -2.86 -5.10 -2.39
CA PHE A 71 -3.06 -6.55 -2.38
C PHE A 71 -2.86 -7.16 -0.98
N SER A 72 -1.92 -6.61 -0.21
CA SER A 72 -1.68 -7.02 1.18
C SER A 72 -2.74 -6.55 2.18
N GLN A 73 -3.73 -5.76 1.74
CA GLN A 73 -4.78 -5.15 2.58
C GLN A 73 -4.22 -4.18 3.62
N TYR A 74 -3.23 -3.38 3.23
CA TYR A 74 -2.56 -2.42 4.11
C TYR A 74 -3.51 -1.37 4.70
N LEU A 75 -4.50 -0.91 3.91
CA LEU A 75 -5.47 0.09 4.37
C LEU A 75 -6.39 -0.48 5.47
N GLU A 76 -7.02 -1.61 5.19
CA GLU A 76 -8.07 -2.20 6.02
C GLU A 76 -7.52 -2.81 7.30
N ASN A 77 -6.34 -3.43 7.24
CA ASN A 77 -5.82 -4.22 8.34
C ASN A 77 -4.73 -3.52 9.14
N TYR A 78 -4.11 -2.45 8.62
CA TYR A 78 -3.04 -1.75 9.34
C TYR A 78 -3.24 -0.24 9.49
N LEU A 79 -3.57 0.48 8.41
CA LEU A 79 -3.67 1.94 8.48
C LEU A 79 -4.94 2.39 9.21
N TRP A 80 -6.11 1.95 8.74
CA TRP A 80 -7.40 2.47 9.21
C TRP A 80 -7.70 2.11 10.67
N PRO A 81 -7.52 0.85 11.13
CA PRO A 81 -7.78 0.48 12.52
C PRO A 81 -6.89 1.20 13.53
N ASN A 82 -5.70 1.63 13.10
CA ASN A 82 -4.71 2.28 13.96
C ASN A 82 -4.67 3.81 13.81
N TYR A 83 -5.53 4.39 12.98
CA TYR A 83 -5.60 5.84 12.82
C TYR A 83 -6.24 6.52 14.04
N LYS A 84 -5.55 7.52 14.60
CA LYS A 84 -5.97 8.28 15.79
C LYS A 84 -5.63 9.77 15.63
N PRO A 85 -6.29 10.67 16.38
CA PRO A 85 -5.87 12.08 16.44
C PRO A 85 -4.39 12.19 16.80
N GLY A 86 -3.63 12.98 16.02
CA GLY A 86 -2.18 13.09 16.16
C GLY A 86 -1.38 12.09 15.30
N ALA A 87 -2.04 11.35 14.42
CA ALA A 87 -1.37 10.53 13.41
C ALA A 87 -0.35 11.35 12.60
N SER A 88 0.75 10.70 12.24
CA SER A 88 1.82 11.34 11.50
C SER A 88 1.42 11.67 10.06
N TYR A 89 2.24 12.51 9.42
CA TYR A 89 2.08 12.84 8.01
C TYR A 89 2.13 11.59 7.11
N SER A 90 3.08 10.68 7.38
CA SER A 90 3.24 9.43 6.65
C SER A 90 2.00 8.54 6.76
N HIS A 91 1.37 8.48 7.94
CA HIS A 91 0.13 7.73 8.13
C HIS A 91 -1.03 8.34 7.34
N MET A 92 -1.26 9.64 7.50
CA MET A 92 -2.33 10.34 6.77
C MET A 92 -2.17 10.20 5.26
N LEU A 93 -0.98 10.42 4.72
CA LEU A 93 -0.75 10.30 3.28
C LEU A 93 -0.83 8.86 2.80
N SER A 94 -0.35 7.89 3.56
CA SER A 94 -0.50 6.48 3.18
C SER A 94 -1.98 6.11 3.03
N ILE A 95 -2.85 6.60 3.92
CA ILE A 95 -4.31 6.41 3.78
C ILE A 95 -4.82 7.02 2.48
N VAL A 96 -4.48 8.29 2.20
CA VAL A 96 -4.91 8.98 0.97
C VAL A 96 -4.48 8.23 -0.28
N ILE A 97 -3.25 7.72 -0.31
CA ILE A 97 -2.70 6.99 -1.45
C ILE A 97 -3.44 5.67 -1.65
N MET A 98 -3.68 4.89 -0.58
CA MET A 98 -4.42 3.63 -0.69
C MET A 98 -5.88 3.85 -1.12
N VAL A 99 -6.53 4.92 -0.62
CA VAL A 99 -7.89 5.29 -1.05
C VAL A 99 -7.90 5.64 -2.53
N ASN A 100 -6.96 6.46 -3.01
CA ASN A 100 -6.84 6.82 -4.42
C ASN A 100 -6.58 5.60 -5.30
N GLU A 101 -5.80 4.63 -4.83
CA GLU A 101 -5.54 3.38 -5.54
C GLU A 101 -6.82 2.58 -5.76
N LYS A 102 -7.64 2.42 -4.70
CA LYS A 102 -8.93 1.72 -4.80
C LYS A 102 -9.87 2.39 -5.80
N PHE A 103 -9.87 3.73 -5.87
CA PHE A 103 -10.60 4.46 -6.91
C PHE A 103 -10.04 4.18 -8.31
N ARG A 104 -8.71 4.11 -8.48
CA ARG A 104 -8.07 3.79 -9.77
C ARG A 104 -8.49 2.42 -10.29
N GLU A 105 -8.51 1.42 -9.41
CA GLU A 105 -8.91 0.05 -9.72
C GLU A 105 -10.44 -0.15 -9.81
N ARG A 106 -11.24 0.91 -9.57
CA ARG A 106 -12.72 0.87 -9.50
C ARG A 106 -13.25 -0.14 -8.47
N VAL A 107 -12.47 -0.38 -7.42
CA VAL A 107 -12.83 -1.25 -6.30
C VAL A 107 -13.58 -0.43 -5.25
N GLN A 108 -14.52 -1.05 -4.54
CA GLN A 108 -15.21 -0.38 -3.44
C GLN A 108 -14.21 -0.03 -2.33
N VAL A 109 -14.14 1.26 -2.00
CA VAL A 109 -13.21 1.79 -0.98
C VAL A 109 -13.67 1.46 0.44
N TRP A 110 -14.98 1.41 0.64
CA TRP A 110 -15.60 1.20 1.95
C TRP A 110 -16.54 0.01 1.86
N GLN A 111 -16.39 -0.95 2.77
CA GLN A 111 -17.44 -1.93 2.99
C GLN A 111 -18.67 -1.19 3.51
N LYS A 112 -19.85 -1.43 2.91
CA LYS A 112 -21.10 -0.93 3.48
C LYS A 112 -21.27 -1.57 4.86
N ALA A 113 -21.40 -0.72 5.88
CA ALA A 113 -21.74 -1.12 7.23
C ALA A 113 -23.05 -1.93 7.27
#